data_AF-A0A3D5ZD03-F1
#
_entry.id   AF-A0A3D5ZD03-F1
#
_cell.length_a   1.000
_cell.length_b   1.000
_cell.length_c   1.000
_cell.angle_alpha   90.00
_cell.angle_beta   90.00
_cell.angle_gamma   90.00
#
_symmetry.space_group_name_H-M   'P 1'
#
loop_
_entity.id
_entity.type
_entity.pdbx_description
1 polymer ?
#
loop_
_entity_poly.entity_id
_entity_poly.type
_entity_poly.pdbx_seq_one_letter_code
_entity_poly.pdbx_strand_id
1 'polypeptide(L)'
;MFTSALTLNKRIVLIESDWLRTFGGAINFGNPMDIFYNILKHTHGGLRWLLMIVMIVAIFKFFTGWSKNRVFEASDKKLALIALILVHLQLVFGLILYFLSPYPQMLAQNAKEVMANGELRFFAVEHLIGMLVAIALITVGYSRAKKLKHDFKKFKVLLITYLLSFLLIMALIPWDRISN
;
A
#
# COMPACT_ATOMS: atom_id res chain seq x y z
N MET A 1 37.88 11.20 56.02
CA MET A 1 37.80 10.46 54.74
C MET A 1 36.39 10.62 54.21
N PHE A 2 36.23 10.97 52.93
CA PHE A 2 34.99 11.06 52.13
C PHE A 2 34.00 12.21 52.37
N THR A 3 34.07 13.23 51.50
CA THR A 3 32.90 13.97 51.00
C THR A 3 33.25 14.65 49.68
N SER A 4 33.26 13.91 48.56
CA SER A 4 33.49 14.45 47.21
C SER A 4 32.69 13.73 46.12
N ALA A 5 31.43 13.37 46.37
CA ALA A 5 30.60 12.62 45.42
C ALA A 5 29.26 13.29 45.04
N LEU A 6 28.98 14.52 45.46
CA LEU A 6 27.65 15.15 45.27
C LEU A 6 27.58 16.29 44.25
N THR A 7 28.67 16.61 43.53
CA THR A 7 28.72 17.75 42.59
C THR A 7 28.79 17.35 41.11
N LEU A 8 28.99 16.07 40.79
CA LEU A 8 29.05 15.57 39.41
C LEU A 8 27.68 15.23 38.81
N ASN A 9 26.70 14.82 39.63
CA ASN A 9 25.41 14.34 39.13
C ASN A 9 24.51 15.49 38.60
N LYS A 10 24.63 16.71 39.14
CA LYS A 10 23.84 17.85 38.66
C LYS A 10 24.32 18.44 37.33
N ARG A 11 25.57 18.21 36.91
CA ARG A 11 26.08 18.69 35.61
C ARG A 11 25.78 17.75 34.45
N ILE A 12 25.64 16.46 34.69
CA ILE A 12 25.29 15.47 33.65
C ILE A 12 23.84 15.68 33.19
N VAL A 13 22.92 16.00 34.10
CA VAL A 13 21.50 16.25 33.78
C VAL A 13 21.28 17.53 32.96
N LEU A 14 22.16 18.54 33.07
CA LEU A 14 22.00 19.81 32.35
C LEU A 14 22.54 19.77 30.91
N ILE A 15 23.50 18.90 30.62
CA ILE A 15 24.10 18.79 29.27
C ILE A 15 23.16 18.04 28.31
N GLU A 16 22.26 17.20 28.84
CA GLU A 16 21.31 16.42 28.03
C GLU A 16 20.04 17.21 27.62
N SER A 17 19.73 18.32 28.30
CA SER A 17 18.54 19.15 27.97
C SER A 17 18.82 20.31 27.00
N ASP A 18 20.08 20.72 26.85
CA ASP A 18 20.44 21.90 26.04
C ASP A 18 20.52 21.60 24.54
N TRP A 19 20.83 20.37 24.13
CA TRP A 19 20.82 19.98 22.71
C TRP A 19 19.39 19.94 22.15
N LEU A 20 18.38 19.57 22.96
CA LEU A 20 16.97 19.60 22.56
C LEU A 20 16.45 21.03 22.35
N ARG A 21 17.01 22.04 23.04
CA ARG A 21 16.60 23.44 22.93
C ARG A 21 17.33 24.20 21.82
N THR A 22 18.59 23.85 21.55
CA THR A 22 19.41 24.46 20.47
C THR A 22 19.09 23.89 19.10
N PHE A 23 18.71 22.61 19.01
CA PHE A 23 18.22 22.00 17.76
C PHE A 23 16.69 22.03 17.61
N GLY A 24 15.93 22.22 18.70
CA GLY A 24 14.46 22.22 18.67
C GLY A 24 13.81 23.55 18.25
N GLY A 25 14.59 24.60 17.99
CA GLY A 25 14.07 25.94 17.67
C GLY A 25 13.82 26.25 16.19
N ALA A 26 14.17 25.36 15.26
CA ALA A 26 14.15 25.69 13.82
C ALA A 26 13.49 24.64 12.91
N ILE A 27 12.82 23.64 13.48
CA ILE A 27 12.02 22.69 12.70
C ILE A 27 10.67 22.58 13.38
N ASN A 28 9.66 23.22 12.79
CA ASN A 28 8.27 23.02 13.17
C ASN A 28 7.87 21.64 12.66
N PHE A 29 8.31 20.60 13.37
CA PHE A 29 7.72 19.28 13.25
C PHE A 29 6.26 19.48 13.67
N GLY A 30 5.33 19.55 12.72
CA GLY A 30 3.90 19.46 13.01
C GLY A 30 3.62 18.25 13.90
N ASN A 31 2.38 18.07 14.38
CA ASN A 31 2.10 16.99 15.34
C ASN A 31 2.72 15.66 14.84
N PRO A 32 3.43 14.89 15.68
CA PRO A 32 4.13 13.69 15.23
C PRO A 32 3.22 12.71 14.46
N MET A 33 1.93 12.73 14.79
CA MET A 33 0.87 11.99 14.10
C MET A 33 0.63 12.48 12.65
N ASP A 34 0.69 13.78 12.40
CA ASP A 34 0.52 14.38 11.07
C ASP A 34 1.71 14.01 10.16
N ILE A 35 2.91 14.02 10.71
CA ILE A 35 4.14 13.63 9.99
C ILE A 35 4.04 12.15 9.57
N PHE A 36 3.69 11.26 10.50
CA PHE A 36 3.54 9.85 10.22
C PHE A 36 2.45 9.57 9.17
N TYR A 37 1.29 10.21 9.30
CA TYR A 37 0.19 10.09 8.33
C TYR A 37 0.61 10.53 6.92
N ASN A 38 1.31 11.66 6.79
CA ASN A 38 1.77 12.16 5.49
C ASN A 38 2.82 11.24 4.85
N ILE A 39 3.75 10.70 5.63
CA ILE A 39 4.73 9.72 5.14
C ILE A 39 4.01 8.46 4.62
N LEU A 40 3.03 7.95 5.36
CA LEU A 40 2.25 6.80 4.92
C LEU A 40 1.43 7.10 3.65
N LYS A 41 0.81 8.28 3.57
CA LYS A 41 0.03 8.72 2.40
C LYS A 41 0.91 8.76 1.16
N HIS A 42 2.09 9.37 1.25
CA HIS A 42 3.05 9.44 0.14
C HIS A 42 3.60 8.05 -0.23
N THR A 43 3.89 7.21 0.75
CA THR A 43 4.37 5.84 0.52
C THR A 43 3.32 5.00 -0.21
N HIS A 44 2.06 5.02 0.26
CA HIS A 44 0.97 4.29 -0.38
C HIS A 44 0.66 4.82 -1.80
N GLY A 45 0.73 6.15 -1.98
CA GLY A 45 0.60 6.78 -3.29
C GLY A 45 1.72 6.36 -4.25
N GLY A 46 2.98 6.34 -3.81
CA GLY A 46 4.13 5.91 -4.59
C GLY A 46 4.08 4.42 -4.95
N LEU A 47 3.68 3.56 -4.01
CA LEU A 47 3.51 2.13 -4.23
C LEU A 47 2.46 1.81 -5.28
N ARG A 48 1.38 2.61 -5.37
CA ARG A 48 0.37 2.45 -6.42
C ARG A 48 0.96 2.58 -7.82
N TRP A 49 1.79 3.60 -8.05
CA TRP A 49 2.42 3.83 -9.35
C TRP A 49 3.40 2.71 -9.69
N LEU A 50 4.19 2.25 -8.71
CA LEU A 50 5.07 1.10 -8.88
C LEU A 50 4.28 -0.17 -9.23
N LEU A 51 3.17 -0.42 -8.52
CA LEU A 51 2.29 -1.55 -8.77
C LEU A 51 1.71 -1.51 -10.19
N MET A 52 1.26 -0.36 -10.66
CA MET A 52 0.71 -0.20 -12.01
C MET A 52 1.74 -0.57 -13.08
N ILE A 53 2.98 -0.08 -12.97
CA ILE A 53 4.05 -0.39 -13.93
C ILE A 53 4.31 -1.89 -13.95
N VAL A 54 4.45 -2.52 -12.78
CA VAL A 54 4.72 -3.96 -12.67
C VAL A 54 3.56 -4.80 -13.23
N MET A 55 2.31 -4.40 -12.97
CA MET A 55 1.12 -5.06 -13.51
C MET A 55 1.07 -5.00 -15.04
N ILE A 56 1.37 -3.84 -15.63
CA ILE A 56 1.41 -3.68 -17.08
C ILE A 56 2.48 -4.60 -17.68
N VAL A 57 3.70 -4.59 -17.13
CA VAL A 57 4.79 -5.46 -17.59
C VAL A 57 4.42 -6.94 -17.46
N ALA A 58 3.78 -7.34 -16.35
CA ALA A 58 3.30 -8.70 -16.14
C ALA A 58 2.26 -9.12 -17.18
N ILE A 59 1.27 -8.27 -17.45
CA ILE A 59 0.23 -8.52 -18.47
C ILE A 59 0.86 -8.69 -19.85
N PHE A 60 1.77 -7.81 -20.26
CA PHE A 60 2.47 -7.93 -21.55
C PHE A 60 3.29 -9.22 -21.65
N LYS A 61 4.03 -9.60 -20.59
CA LYS A 61 4.77 -10.86 -20.58
C LYS A 61 3.85 -12.08 -20.65
N PHE A 62 2.73 -12.08 -19.92
CA PHE A 62 1.81 -13.21 -19.94
C PHE A 62 1.05 -13.30 -21.27
N PHE A 63 0.73 -12.16 -21.89
CA PHE A 63 0.12 -12.11 -23.21
C PHE A 63 1.07 -12.66 -24.29
N THR A 64 2.32 -12.21 -24.31
CA THR A 64 3.31 -12.71 -25.27
C THR A 64 3.65 -14.18 -25.05
N GLY A 65 3.75 -14.62 -23.78
CA GLY A 65 3.93 -16.03 -23.43
C GLY A 65 2.77 -16.91 -23.87
N TRP A 66 1.53 -16.42 -23.72
CA TRP A 66 0.32 -17.11 -24.18
C TRP A 66 0.23 -17.17 -25.71
N SER A 67 0.41 -16.04 -26.40
CA SER A 67 0.29 -15.93 -27.86
C SER A 67 1.37 -16.73 -28.60
N LYS A 68 2.60 -16.74 -28.09
CA LYS A 68 3.72 -17.50 -28.68
C LYS A 68 3.82 -18.93 -28.19
N ASN A 69 2.88 -19.39 -27.35
CA ASN A 69 2.88 -20.71 -26.72
C ASN A 69 4.25 -21.06 -26.08
N ARG A 70 4.84 -20.06 -25.39
CA ARG A 70 6.17 -20.16 -24.79
C ARG A 70 6.16 -21.16 -23.63
N VAL A 71 7.32 -21.75 -23.35
CA VAL A 71 7.54 -22.49 -22.10
C VAL A 71 7.48 -21.53 -20.91
N PHE A 72 6.85 -21.95 -19.81
CA PHE A 72 6.73 -21.11 -18.63
C PHE A 72 8.04 -21.13 -17.83
N GLU A 73 8.72 -19.99 -17.76
CA GLU A 73 10.03 -19.90 -17.14
C GLU A 73 9.96 -19.48 -15.66
N ALA A 74 11.07 -19.68 -14.94
CA ALA A 74 11.24 -19.15 -13.60
C ALA A 74 11.11 -17.61 -13.55
N SER A 75 11.46 -16.92 -14.62
CA SER A 75 11.33 -15.45 -14.74
C SER A 75 9.86 -15.00 -14.67
N ASP A 76 8.95 -15.71 -15.32
CA ASP A 76 7.51 -15.40 -15.33
C ASP A 76 6.88 -15.65 -13.96
N LYS A 77 7.30 -16.74 -13.31
CA LYS A 77 6.89 -17.04 -11.93
C LYS A 77 7.33 -15.95 -10.96
N LYS A 78 8.58 -15.48 -11.06
CA LYS A 78 9.11 -14.39 -10.24
C LYS A 78 8.32 -13.11 -10.47
N LEU A 79 8.02 -12.77 -11.73
CA LEU A 79 7.24 -11.59 -12.04
C LEU A 79 5.82 -11.64 -11.46
N ALA A 80 5.14 -12.80 -11.58
CA ALA A 80 3.84 -13.01 -10.96
C ALA A 80 3.89 -12.85 -9.43
N LEU A 81 4.93 -13.40 -8.80
CA LEU A 81 5.14 -13.31 -7.35
C LEU A 81 5.47 -11.88 -6.89
N ILE A 82 6.29 -11.13 -7.62
CA ILE A 82 6.59 -9.73 -7.30
C ILE A 82 5.32 -8.90 -7.34
N ALA A 83 4.51 -9.04 -8.40
CA ALA A 83 3.23 -8.37 -8.50
C ALA A 83 2.29 -8.76 -7.34
N LEU A 84 2.22 -10.04 -6.99
CA LEU A 84 1.43 -10.51 -5.84
C LEU A 84 1.89 -9.82 -4.54
N ILE A 85 3.19 -9.77 -4.26
CA ILE A 85 3.73 -9.12 -3.06
C ILE A 85 3.40 -7.63 -3.04
N LEU A 86 3.62 -6.92 -4.15
CA LEU A 86 3.34 -5.48 -4.24
C LEU A 86 1.86 -5.16 -3.98
N VAL A 87 0.95 -5.98 -4.51
CA VAL A 87 -0.49 -5.87 -4.27
C VAL A 87 -0.84 -6.04 -2.79
N HIS A 88 -0.20 -6.99 -2.10
CA HIS A 88 -0.44 -7.20 -0.66
C HIS A 88 0.17 -6.07 0.18
N LEU A 89 1.35 -5.56 -0.20
CA LEU A 89 1.92 -4.37 0.45
C LEU A 89 0.99 -3.17 0.28
N GLN A 90 0.46 -2.94 -0.93
CA GLN A 90 -0.52 -1.88 -1.18
C GLN A 90 -1.73 -2.01 -0.24
N LEU A 91 -2.26 -3.23 -0.05
CA LEU A 91 -3.36 -3.47 0.88
C LEU A 91 -2.98 -3.12 2.33
N VAL A 92 -1.82 -3.58 2.81
CA VAL A 92 -1.41 -3.35 4.20
C VAL A 92 -1.27 -1.86 4.48
N PHE A 93 -0.56 -1.12 3.61
CA PHE A 93 -0.44 0.33 3.75
C PHE A 93 -1.79 1.04 3.61
N GLY A 94 -2.65 0.56 2.71
CA GLY A 94 -3.99 1.11 2.50
C GLY A 94 -4.90 0.92 3.72
N LEU A 95 -4.84 -0.25 4.36
CA LEU A 95 -5.59 -0.54 5.58
C LEU A 95 -5.11 0.32 6.74
N ILE A 96 -3.79 0.46 6.92
CA ILE A 96 -3.25 1.34 7.97
C ILE A 96 -3.75 2.77 7.76
N LEU A 97 -3.70 3.29 6.53
CA LEU A 97 -4.23 4.61 6.21
C LEU A 97 -5.75 4.71 6.43
N TYR A 98 -6.50 3.67 6.09
CA TYR A 98 -7.94 3.63 6.30
C TYR A 98 -8.31 3.75 7.79
N PHE A 99 -7.61 3.03 8.67
CA PHE A 99 -7.84 3.12 10.12
C PHE A 99 -7.36 4.43 10.75
N LEU A 100 -6.36 5.10 10.16
CA LEU A 100 -5.92 6.43 10.58
C LEU A 100 -6.83 7.55 10.05
N SER A 101 -7.58 7.27 8.98
CA SER A 101 -8.51 8.23 8.38
C SER A 101 -9.80 8.38 9.21
N PRO A 102 -10.59 9.45 9.03
CA PRO A 102 -11.86 9.62 9.73
C PRO A 102 -12.97 8.70 9.21
N TYR A 103 -12.80 8.02 8.07
CA TYR A 103 -13.87 7.25 7.42
C TYR A 103 -14.51 6.17 8.31
N PRO A 104 -13.76 5.33 9.05
CA PRO A 104 -14.37 4.31 9.92
C PRO A 104 -15.20 4.93 11.05
N GLN A 105 -14.74 6.05 11.60
CA GLN A 105 -15.41 6.76 12.68
C GLN A 105 -16.69 7.44 12.17
N MET A 106 -16.63 8.07 10.99
CA MET A 106 -17.81 8.62 10.31
C MET A 106 -18.85 7.54 10.01
N LEU A 107 -18.43 6.36 9.59
CA LEU A 107 -19.31 5.21 9.35
C LEU A 107 -20.01 4.76 10.64
N ALA A 108 -19.27 4.70 11.75
CA ALA A 108 -19.80 4.30 13.05
C ALA A 108 -20.80 5.31 13.65
N GLN A 109 -20.58 6.61 13.41
CA GLN A 109 -21.42 7.67 13.94
C GLN A 109 -22.67 7.93 13.09
N ASN A 110 -22.52 8.01 11.76
CA ASN A 110 -23.61 8.39 10.85
C ASN A 110 -23.51 7.65 9.49
N ALA A 111 -23.60 6.32 9.53
CA ALA A 111 -23.59 5.48 8.32
C ALA A 111 -24.57 5.95 7.23
N LYS A 112 -25.77 6.41 7.62
CA LYS A 112 -26.81 6.87 6.67
C LYS A 112 -26.36 8.06 5.83
N GLU A 113 -25.65 9.01 6.44
CA GLU A 113 -25.15 10.21 5.77
C GLU A 113 -23.96 9.86 4.87
N VAL A 114 -23.04 9.03 5.35
CA VAL A 114 -21.88 8.55 4.58
C VAL A 114 -22.33 7.76 3.35
N MET A 115 -23.37 6.93 3.46
CA MET A 115 -23.92 6.18 2.33
C MET A 115 -24.70 7.03 1.33
N ALA A 116 -25.29 8.14 1.79
CA ALA A 116 -26.04 9.08 0.94
C ALA A 116 -25.10 9.92 0.06
N ASN A 117 -23.90 10.24 0.55
CA ASN A 117 -22.90 10.98 -0.21
C ASN A 117 -22.02 10.03 -1.04
N GLY A 118 -22.10 10.13 -2.37
CA GLY A 118 -21.36 9.26 -3.30
C GLY A 118 -19.85 9.28 -3.10
N GLU A 119 -19.25 10.45 -2.81
CA GLU A 119 -17.81 10.54 -2.57
C GLU A 119 -17.39 9.85 -1.28
N LEU A 120 -18.13 10.10 -0.18
CA LEU A 120 -17.83 9.49 1.11
C LEU A 120 -18.02 7.97 1.06
N ARG A 121 -19.09 7.49 0.41
CA ARG A 121 -19.35 6.06 0.19
C ARG A 121 -18.23 5.39 -0.61
N PHE A 122 -17.73 6.06 -1.64
CA PHE A 122 -16.64 5.55 -2.46
C PHE A 122 -15.39 5.27 -1.61
N PHE A 123 -14.91 6.25 -0.84
CA PHE A 123 -13.70 6.08 -0.03
C PHE A 123 -13.91 5.18 1.18
N ALA A 124 -15.07 5.28 1.84
CA ALA A 124 -15.33 4.54 3.06
C ALA A 124 -15.57 3.04 2.80
N VAL A 125 -16.13 2.67 1.64
CA VAL A 125 -16.62 1.31 1.39
C VAL A 125 -16.21 0.79 0.01
N GLU A 126 -16.62 1.45 -1.08
CA GLU A 126 -16.49 0.88 -2.43
C GLU A 126 -15.03 0.68 -2.84
N HIS A 127 -14.17 1.65 -2.53
CA HIS A 127 -12.73 1.59 -2.79
C HIS A 127 -12.09 0.42 -2.04
N LEU A 128 -12.34 0.30 -0.73
CA LEU A 128 -11.76 -0.76 0.09
C LEU A 128 -12.21 -2.14 -0.39
N ILE A 129 -13.52 -2.33 -0.60
CA ILE A 129 -14.08 -3.61 -1.04
C ILE A 129 -13.58 -3.95 -2.45
N GLY A 130 -13.57 -2.98 -3.37
CA GLY A 130 -13.10 -3.20 -4.72
C GLY A 130 -11.63 -3.61 -4.78
N MET A 131 -10.78 -2.98 -3.96
CA MET A 131 -9.36 -3.36 -3.85
C MET A 131 -9.21 -4.78 -3.29
N LEU A 132 -9.97 -5.15 -2.26
CA LEU A 132 -9.98 -6.51 -1.72
C LEU A 132 -10.36 -7.56 -2.76
N VAL A 133 -11.36 -7.28 -3.60
CA VAL A 133 -11.76 -8.16 -4.71
C VAL A 133 -10.62 -8.28 -5.74
N ALA A 134 -9.99 -7.17 -6.11
CA ALA A 134 -8.84 -7.19 -7.02
C ALA A 134 -7.68 -8.04 -6.47
N ILE A 135 -7.36 -7.88 -5.19
CA ILE A 135 -6.29 -8.64 -4.52
C ILE A 135 -6.64 -10.13 -4.49
N ALA A 136 -7.88 -10.48 -4.14
CA ALA A 136 -8.34 -11.86 -4.12
C ALA A 136 -8.22 -12.53 -5.50
N LEU A 137 -8.58 -11.81 -6.58
CA LEU A 137 -8.45 -12.29 -7.96
C LEU A 137 -6.99 -12.58 -8.32
N ILE A 138 -6.04 -11.69 -7.98
CA ILE A 138 -4.60 -11.91 -8.23
C ILE A 138 -4.10 -13.11 -7.45
N THR A 139 -4.47 -13.25 -6.17
CA THR A 139 -4.08 -14.38 -5.32
C THR A 139 -4.60 -15.71 -5.85
N VAL A 140 -5.87 -15.75 -6.29
CA VAL A 140 -6.47 -16.92 -6.92
C VAL A 140 -5.78 -17.24 -8.25
N GLY A 141 -5.50 -16.22 -9.07
CA GLY A 141 -4.77 -16.35 -10.34
C GLY A 141 -3.41 -16.99 -10.18
N TYR A 142 -2.59 -16.47 -9.26
CA TYR A 142 -1.29 -17.03 -8.93
C TYR A 142 -1.39 -18.46 -8.39
N SER A 143 -2.33 -18.70 -7.46
CA SER A 143 -2.52 -20.02 -6.83
C SER A 143 -2.97 -21.08 -7.85
N ARG A 144 -3.83 -20.70 -8.81
CA ARG A 144 -4.25 -21.59 -9.89
C ARG A 144 -3.12 -21.85 -10.87
N ALA A 145 -2.37 -20.83 -11.29
CA ALA A 145 -1.25 -20.97 -12.21
C ALA A 145 -0.18 -21.94 -11.67
N LYS A 146 0.11 -21.90 -10.36
CA LYS A 146 1.06 -22.82 -9.70
C LYS A 146 0.63 -24.29 -9.79
N LYS A 147 -0.66 -24.59 -9.83
CA LYS A 147 -1.21 -25.97 -9.84
C LYS A 147 -1.34 -26.56 -11.24
N LEU A 148 -1.28 -25.74 -12.30
CA LEU A 148 -1.46 -26.19 -13.67
C LEU A 148 -0.17 -26.85 -14.20
N LYS A 149 -0.33 -27.93 -14.98
CA LYS A 149 0.79 -28.64 -15.62
C LYS A 149 1.17 -28.05 -16.98
N HIS A 150 0.17 -27.61 -17.76
CA HIS A 150 0.38 -27.06 -19.10
C HIS A 150 0.73 -25.57 -19.06
N ASP A 151 1.86 -25.19 -19.67
CA ASP A 151 2.36 -23.81 -19.69
C ASP A 151 1.43 -22.82 -20.37
N PHE A 152 0.82 -23.22 -21.49
CA PHE A 152 -0.22 -22.43 -22.16
C PHE A 152 -1.37 -22.04 -21.22
N LYS A 153 -1.84 -22.99 -20.40
CA LYS A 153 -2.92 -22.75 -19.44
C LYS A 153 -2.45 -21.85 -18.28
N LYS A 154 -1.19 -21.95 -17.85
CA LYS A 154 -0.61 -21.04 -16.84
C LYS A 154 -0.65 -19.60 -17.31
N PHE A 155 -0.14 -19.34 -18.52
CA PHE A 155 -0.15 -17.99 -19.09
C PHE A 155 -1.57 -17.44 -19.26
N LYS A 156 -2.51 -18.25 -19.76
CA LYS A 156 -3.91 -17.82 -19.91
C LYS A 156 -4.54 -17.42 -18.57
N VAL A 157 -4.37 -18.24 -17.53
CA VAL A 157 -4.94 -17.95 -16.20
C VAL A 157 -4.31 -16.69 -15.59
N LEU A 158 -2.99 -16.55 -15.64
CA LEU A 158 -2.29 -15.36 -15.16
C LEU A 158 -2.73 -14.11 -15.92
N LEU A 159 -2.77 -14.18 -17.25
CA LEU A 159 -3.20 -13.07 -18.09
C LEU A 159 -4.61 -12.58 -17.72
N ILE A 160 -5.59 -13.49 -17.68
CA ILE A 160 -7.00 -13.11 -17.43
C ILE A 160 -7.16 -12.54 -16.02
N THR A 161 -6.59 -13.20 -15.01
CA THR A 161 -6.77 -12.77 -13.61
C THR A 161 -6.05 -11.46 -13.33
N TYR A 162 -4.84 -11.27 -13.86
CA TYR A 162 -4.09 -10.02 -13.68
C TYR A 162 -4.71 -8.88 -14.47
N LEU A 163 -5.17 -9.14 -15.70
CA LEU A 163 -5.85 -8.12 -16.51
C LEU A 163 -7.17 -7.68 -15.88
N LEU A 164 -8.00 -8.61 -15.40
CA LEU A 164 -9.26 -8.27 -14.72
C LEU A 164 -9.00 -7.46 -13.45
N SER A 165 -8.00 -7.87 -12.65
CA SER A 165 -7.64 -7.16 -11.43
C SER A 165 -7.06 -5.77 -11.72
N PHE A 166 -6.26 -5.63 -12.78
CA PHE A 166 -5.72 -4.35 -13.21
C PHE A 166 -6.82 -3.37 -13.61
N LEU A 167 -7.80 -3.83 -14.41
CA LEU A 167 -8.95 -3.02 -14.80
C LEU A 167 -9.78 -2.58 -13.59
N LEU A 168 -9.98 -3.48 -12.63
CA LEU A 168 -10.69 -3.17 -11.40
C LEU A 168 -9.94 -2.10 -10.58
N ILE A 169 -8.62 -2.26 -10.41
CA ILE A 169 -7.78 -1.27 -9.72
C ILE A 169 -7.84 0.09 -10.44
N MET A 170 -7.79 0.13 -11.77
CA MET A 170 -7.92 1.38 -12.54
C MET A 170 -9.28 2.07 -12.33
N ALA A 171 -10.37 1.30 -12.26
CA ALA A 171 -11.71 1.84 -12.02
C ALA A 171 -11.86 2.40 -10.59
N LEU A 172 -11.12 1.83 -9.63
CA LEU A 172 -11.16 2.21 -8.22
C LEU A 172 -10.14 3.30 -7.86
N ILE A 173 -9.33 3.77 -8.82
CA ILE A 173 -8.46 4.91 -8.63
C ILE A 173 -9.31 6.18 -8.72
N PRO A 174 -9.33 7.02 -7.66
CA PRO A 174 -9.97 8.33 -7.73
C PRO A 174 -9.11 9.25 -8.60
N TRP A 175 -9.41 9.30 -9.90
CA TRP A 175 -8.69 10.12 -10.89
C TRP A 175 -8.76 11.61 -10.54
N ASP A 176 -9.87 12.05 -9.93
CA ASP A 176 -10.15 13.44 -9.59
C ASP A 176 -9.25 14.00 -8.48
N ARG A 177 -8.59 13.14 -7.67
CA ARG A 177 -7.77 13.56 -6.52
C ARG A 177 -6.29 13.24 -6.67
N ILE A 178 -5.80 13.03 -7.90
CA ILE A 178 -4.37 12.73 -8.15
C ILE A 178 -3.48 13.98 -7.98
N SER A 179 -4.01 15.19 -8.05
CA SER A 179 -3.25 16.46 -8.07
C SER A 179 -3.30 17.31 -6.79
N ASN A 180 -3.90 16.85 -5.69
CA ASN A 180 -4.09 17.63 -4.45
C ASN A 180 -3.38 17.04 -3.23
#